data_AF-A0A9P8CYB1-F1
#
_entry.id   AF-A0A9P8CYB1-F1
#
_cell.length_a   1.000
_cell.length_b   1.000
_cell.length_c   1.000
_cell.angle_alpha   90.00
_cell.angle_beta   90.00
_cell.angle_gamma   90.00
#
_symmetry.space_group_name_H-M   'P 1'
#
loop_
_entity.id
_entity.type
_entity.pdbx_description
1 polymer ?
#
loop_
_entity_poly.entity_id
_entity_poly.type
_entity_poly.pdbx_seq_one_letter_code
_entity_poly.pdbx_strand_id
1 'polypeptide(L)' 'MPSNKSFIIKRKLGKKQKQNRPLPNWCRMRTDNKVNIATRDWRTEPCGAGSFFIRYNAKRRHWRRTKLGL' A
#
# COMPACT_ATOMS: atom_id res chain seq x y z
N MET A 1 15.72 -24.00 13.71
CA MET A 1 16.16 -23.76 12.31
C MET A 1 14.98 -23.31 11.46
N PRO A 2 15.15 -22.38 10.50
CA PRO A 2 14.07 -22.02 9.58
C PRO A 2 13.71 -23.23 8.69
N SER A 3 12.44 -23.30 8.26
CA SER A 3 11.98 -24.37 7.36
C SER A 3 12.79 -24.39 6.07
N ASN A 4 13.06 -25.57 5.51
CA ASN A 4 13.65 -25.69 4.18
C ASN A 4 12.65 -25.18 3.12
N LYS A 5 13.06 -24.20 2.32
CA LYS A 5 12.23 -23.55 1.28
C LYS A 5 13.05 -23.36 0.02
N SER A 6 12.39 -23.50 -1.14
CA SER A 6 13.01 -23.23 -2.44
C SER A 6 13.46 -21.77 -2.56
N PHE A 7 14.46 -21.54 -3.42
CA PHE A 7 14.99 -20.20 -3.67
C PHE A 7 13.92 -19.23 -4.20
N ILE A 8 12.99 -19.72 -5.02
CA ILE A 8 11.88 -18.93 -5.57
C ILE A 8 10.97 -18.43 -4.44
N ILE A 9 10.58 -19.31 -3.51
CA ILE A 9 9.73 -18.93 -2.37
C ILE A 9 10.47 -17.94 -1.47
N LYS A 10 11.75 -18.18 -1.16
CA LYS A 10 12.58 -17.24 -0.39
C LYS A 10 12.63 -15.84 -1.04
N ARG A 11 12.80 -15.78 -2.36
CA ARG A 11 12.79 -14.51 -3.13
C ARG A 11 11.43 -13.81 -3.07
N LYS A 12 10.31 -14.55 -3.19
CA LYS A 12 8.95 -13.99 -3.05
C LYS A 12 8.72 -13.44 -1.64
N LEU A 13 9.09 -14.19 -0.60
CA LEU A 13 8.96 -13.77 0.80
C LEU A 13 9.78 -12.50 1.08
N GLY A 14 11.04 -12.45 0.62
CA GLY A 14 11.90 -11.28 0.75
C GLY A 14 11.33 -10.05 0.04
N LYS A 15 10.78 -10.19 -1.17
CA LYS A 15 10.08 -9.10 -1.87
C LYS A 15 8.86 -8.61 -1.09
N LYS A 16 8.06 -9.51 -0.51
CA LYS A 16 6.88 -9.14 0.30
C LYS A 16 7.25 -8.44 1.61
N GLN A 17 8.35 -8.81 2.24
CA GLN A 17 8.92 -8.05 3.37
C GLN A 17 9.36 -6.66 2.92
N LYS A 18 10.09 -6.57 1.80
CA LYS A 18 10.53 -5.30 1.20
C LYS A 18 9.39 -4.39 0.74
N GLN A 19 8.19 -4.89 0.46
CA GLN A 19 7.03 -4.05 0.10
C GLN A 19 6.30 -3.50 1.33
N ASN A 20 6.45 -4.16 2.49
CA ASN A 20 5.70 -3.84 3.70
C ASN A 20 6.34 -2.71 4.54
N ARG A 21 6.61 -1.56 3.91
CA ARG A 21 7.26 -0.40 4.54
C ARG A 21 6.29 0.79 4.62
N PRO A 22 6.45 1.69 5.62
CA PRO A 22 5.73 2.96 5.64
C PRO A 22 6.13 3.85 4.45
N LEU A 23 5.22 4.74 4.06
CA LEU A 23 5.50 5.73 3.02
C LEU A 23 6.58 6.73 3.52
N PRO A 24 7.61 7.04 2.73
CA PRO A 24 8.63 8.03 3.10
C PRO A 24 8.03 9.43 3.32
N ASN A 25 8.61 10.20 4.24
CA ASN A 25 8.07 11.53 4.59
C ASN A 25 8.11 12.51 3.41
N TRP A 26 9.19 12.49 2.62
CA TRP A 26 9.30 13.37 1.45
C TRP A 26 8.24 13.09 0.38
N CYS A 27 7.74 11.85 0.28
CA CYS A 27 6.61 11.54 -0.61
C CYS A 27 5.35 12.28 -0.17
N ARG A 28 5.14 12.50 1.13
CA ARG A 28 3.97 13.24 1.64
C ARG A 28 4.03 14.73 1.30
N MET A 29 5.24 15.28 1.14
CA MET A 29 5.47 16.70 0.89
C MET A 29 5.38 17.08 -0.60
N ARG A 30 5.33 16.11 -1.52
CA ARG A 30 5.20 16.39 -2.95
C ARG A 30 3.74 16.79 -3.29
N THR A 31 3.61 17.88 -4.05
CA THR A 31 2.35 18.30 -4.67
C THR A 31 1.98 17.35 -5.83
N ASP A 32 0.70 17.10 -6.10
CA ASP A 32 0.14 16.18 -7.11
C ASP A 32 0.19 14.65 -6.85
N ASN A 33 0.31 14.19 -5.61
CA ASN A 33 0.10 12.77 -5.26
C ASN A 33 -1.39 12.38 -5.13
N LYS A 34 -2.22 12.69 -6.13
CA LYS A 34 -3.64 12.31 -6.14
C LYS A 34 -3.77 10.84 -6.56
N VAL A 35 -4.36 10.00 -5.71
CA VAL A 35 -4.86 8.69 -6.15
C VAL A 35 -6.24 8.94 -6.71
N ASN A 36 -6.39 8.83 -8.04
CA ASN A 36 -7.70 8.76 -8.67
C ASN A 36 -8.35 7.44 -8.28
N ILE A 37 -8.90 7.37 -7.07
CA ILE A 37 -9.86 6.33 -6.74
C ILE A 37 -11.07 6.70 -7.59
N ALA A 38 -11.22 5.99 -8.72
CA ALA A 38 -12.35 6.15 -9.60
C ALA A 38 -13.63 5.65 -8.92
N THR A 39 -14.13 6.39 -7.92
CA THR A 39 -15.54 6.40 -7.56
C THR A 39 -16.16 7.60 -8.25
N ARG A 40 -16.45 7.42 -9.55
CA ARG A 40 -17.45 8.24 -10.23
C ARG A 40 -18.81 7.79 -9.71
N ASP A 41 -19.23 8.32 -8.58
CA ASP A 41 -20.64 8.38 -8.20
C ASP A 41 -21.01 9.86 -8.15
N TRP A 42 -21.93 10.26 -9.02
CA TRP A 42 -22.39 11.65 -9.18
C TRP A 42 -23.41 12.07 -8.11
N ARG A 43 -23.75 11.20 -7.14
CA ARG A 43 -24.76 11.51 -6.10
C ARG A 43 -24.21 12.15 -4.82
N THR A 44 -22.90 12.25 -4.68
CA THR A 44 -22.28 12.99 -3.57
C THR A 44 -21.37 14.06 -4.14
N GLU A 45 -21.91 15.26 -4.29
CA GLU A 45 -21.12 16.49 -4.42
C GLU A 45 -20.53 16.83 -3.05
N PRO A 46 -19.20 16.75 -2.82
CA PRO A 46 -18.62 17.41 -1.68
C PRO A 46 -18.42 18.88 -2.05
N CYS A 47 -19.22 19.77 -1.44
CA CYS A 47 -18.90 21.18 -1.32
C CYS A 47 -17.56 21.34 -0.58
N GLY A 48 -16.46 21.22 -1.31
CA GLY A 48 -15.09 21.18 -0.79
C GLY A 48 -14.27 20.14 -1.55
N ALA A 49 -13.70 20.53 -2.69
CA ALA A 49 -12.78 19.72 -3.49
C ALA A 49 -11.48 19.45 -2.71
N GLY A 50 -11.52 18.52 -1.75
CA GLY A 50 -10.36 18.04 -1.04
C GLY A 50 -9.53 17.16 -1.96
N SER A 51 -8.39 17.66 -2.43
CA SER A 51 -7.36 16.83 -3.04
C SER A 51 -6.89 15.78 -2.03
N PHE A 52 -7.32 14.52 -2.18
CA PHE A 52 -6.86 13.43 -1.31
C PHE A 52 -5.41 13.07 -1.67
N PHE A 53 -4.45 13.71 -1.02
CA PHE A 53 -3.04 13.36 -1.09
C PHE A 53 -2.80 11.98 -0.44
N ILE A 54 -1.88 11.18 -1.00
CA ILE A 54 -1.46 9.90 -0.39
C ILE A 54 -0.80 10.16 0.97
N ARG A 55 -1.52 9.89 2.08
CA ARG A 55 -1.01 10.03 3.46
C ARG A 55 -0.33 8.77 4.01
N TYR A 56 -0.75 7.60 3.54
CA TYR A 56 -0.27 6.29 4.04
C TYR A 56 -0.22 5.23 2.94
N ASN A 57 0.52 4.15 3.19
CA ASN A 57 0.59 3.00 2.30
C ASN A 57 -0.65 2.11 2.51
N ALA A 58 -1.66 2.23 1.64
CA ALA A 58 -2.88 1.44 1.69
C ALA A 58 -2.65 -0.07 1.50
N LYS A 59 -1.53 -0.47 0.88
CA LYS A 59 -1.16 -1.88 0.64
C LYS A 59 -0.28 -2.46 1.76
N ARG A 60 -0.08 -1.74 2.87
CA ARG A 60 0.69 -2.23 4.02
C ARG A 60 -0.04 -3.40 4.68
N ARG A 61 0.71 -4.46 5.00
CA ARG A 61 0.15 -5.74 5.46
C ARG A 61 0.61 -6.07 6.88
N HIS A 62 -0.26 -6.64 7.69
CA HIS A 62 0.12 -7.22 8.99
C HIS A 62 -0.01 -8.74 8.96
N TRP A 63 0.99 -9.46 9.48
CA TRP A 63 1.09 -10.92 9.36
C TRP A 63 0.03 -11.70 10.16
N ARG A 64 -0.53 -11.09 11.22
CA ARG A 64 -1.66 -11.66 11.96
C ARG A 64 -2.99 -11.43 11.26
N ARG A 65 -3.17 -10.31 10.54
CA ARG A 65 -4.46 -9.93 9.93
C ARG A 65 -4.68 -10.57 8.56
N THR A 66 -3.67 -10.61 7.70
CA THR A 66 -3.82 -11.11 6.32
C THR A 66 -2.66 -12.01 5.93
N LYS A 67 -2.94 -13.19 5.38
CA LYS A 67 -1.95 -14.20 4.99
C LYS A 67 -1.45 -13.99 3.55
N LEU A 68 -0.29 -14.56 3.22
CA LEU A 68 0.36 -14.34 1.92
C LEU A 68 -0.13 -15.27 0.80
N GLY A 69 -0.76 -16.40 1.13
CA GLY A 69 -1.26 -17.36 0.13
C GLY A 69 -0.19 -17.79 -0.87
N LEU A 70 1.01 -18.10 -0.38
CA LEU A 70 2.18 -18.53 -1.17
C LEU A 70 2.46 -20.01 -0.97
#